data_AF-A0A5C8TQE1-F1
#
_entry.id   AF-A0A5C8TQE1-F1
#
_cell.length_a   1.000
_cell.length_b   1.000
_cell.length_c   1.000
_cell.angle_alpha   90.00
_cell.angle_beta   90.00
_cell.angle_gamma   90.00
#
_symmetry.space_group_name_H-M   'P 1'
#
loop_
_entity.id
_entity.type
_entity.pdbx_description
1 polymer ?
#
loop_
_entity_poly.entity_id
_entity_poly.type
_entity_poly.pdbx_seq_one_letter_code
_entity_poly.pdbx_strand_id
1 'polypeptide(L)'
;MPATHDLILVRKLAGDIADCEFFRPVLRELGERGLDAEDLLDLIREELDDAHFRKCRPTLRHYEGTTSDYYSVWVEDCGCHMFLKFLIHEGPGGSRLVITSFKRDDSYDV
;
A
#
# COMPACT_ATOMS: atom_id res chain seq x y z
N MET A 1 -1.45 15.61 -9.76
CA MET A 1 -0.09 15.01 -9.77
C MET A 1 -0.27 13.52 -9.98
N PRO A 2 0.59 12.85 -10.75
CA PRO A 2 0.58 11.40 -10.87
C PRO A 2 1.16 10.74 -9.61
N ALA A 3 1.04 9.41 -9.52
CA ALA A 3 1.76 8.61 -8.54
C ALA A 3 3.28 8.81 -8.66
N THR A 4 3.98 8.66 -7.54
CA THR A 4 5.43 8.83 -7.49
C THR A 4 6.15 7.56 -7.92
N HIS A 5 5.57 6.40 -7.61
CA HIS A 5 6.15 5.10 -7.95
C HIS A 5 5.44 4.47 -9.12
N ASP A 6 6.21 3.92 -10.05
CA ASP A 6 5.70 3.12 -11.16
C ASP A 6 5.02 1.86 -10.64
N LEU A 7 3.75 1.66 -10.99
CA LEU A 7 3.00 0.47 -10.60
C LEU A 7 3.63 -0.83 -11.10
N ILE A 8 4.37 -0.82 -12.22
CA ILE A 8 5.14 -2.00 -12.67
C ILE A 8 6.16 -2.41 -11.61
N LEU A 9 6.87 -1.44 -11.03
CA LEU A 9 7.84 -1.71 -9.96
C LEU A 9 7.14 -2.13 -8.67
N VAL A 10 6.04 -1.46 -8.30
CA VAL A 10 5.26 -1.80 -7.10
C VAL A 10 4.76 -3.25 -7.17
N ARG A 11 4.16 -3.65 -8.30
CA ARG A 11 3.68 -5.02 -8.52
C ARG A 11 4.80 -6.05 -8.52
N LYS A 12 5.97 -5.70 -9.06
CA LYS A 12 7.16 -6.54 -9.00
C LYS A 12 7.60 -6.81 -7.55
N LEU A 13 7.67 -5.76 -6.73
CA LEU A 13 8.05 -5.90 -5.31
C LEU A 13 7.00 -6.65 -4.50
N ALA A 14 5.71 -6.41 -4.77
CA ALA A 14 4.61 -7.19 -4.20
C ALA A 14 4.61 -8.67 -4.67
N GLY A 15 5.47 -9.04 -5.62
CA GLY A 15 5.68 -10.41 -6.07
C GLY A 15 6.35 -11.31 -5.05
N ASP A 16 7.08 -10.75 -4.09
CA ASP A 16 7.81 -11.48 -3.05
C ASP A 16 7.66 -10.77 -1.70
N ILE A 17 7.10 -11.46 -0.70
CA ILE A 17 6.92 -10.92 0.64
C ILE A 17 8.25 -10.52 1.30
N ALA A 18 9.39 -11.12 0.89
CA ALA A 18 10.71 -10.74 1.38
C ALA A 18 11.16 -9.34 0.95
N ASP A 19 10.58 -8.82 -0.14
CA ASP A 19 10.78 -7.46 -0.65
C ASP A 19 9.78 -6.46 -0.04
N CYS A 20 8.93 -6.92 0.87
CA CYS A 20 7.89 -6.12 1.50
C CYS A 20 8.14 -5.89 2.99
N GLU A 21 7.73 -4.71 3.48
CA GLU A 21 7.72 -4.38 4.89
C GLU A 21 6.34 -3.85 5.30
N PHE A 22 5.79 -4.42 6.36
CA PHE A 22 4.45 -4.07 6.85
C PHE A 22 4.53 -3.43 8.22
N PHE A 23 3.92 -2.26 8.36
CA PHE A 23 3.80 -1.64 9.68
C PHE A 23 2.77 -2.39 10.53
N ARG A 24 2.98 -2.43 11.85
CA ARG A 24 2.08 -3.16 12.78
C ARG A 24 0.60 -2.82 12.64
N PRO A 25 0.18 -1.55 12.42
CA PRO A 25 -1.23 -1.23 12.20
C PRO A 25 -1.81 -1.90 10.94
N VAL A 26 -1.01 -2.08 9.89
CA VAL A 26 -1.42 -2.79 8.67
C VAL A 26 -1.73 -4.24 8.99
N LEU A 27 -0.80 -4.93 9.64
CA LEU A 27 -0.98 -6.35 10.03
C LEU A 27 -2.17 -6.55 10.96
N ARG A 28 -2.44 -5.58 11.84
CA ARG A 28 -3.61 -5.63 12.73
C ARG A 28 -4.91 -5.49 11.93
N GLU A 29 -5.00 -4.50 11.06
CA GLU A 29 -6.21 -4.28 10.25
C GLU A 29 -6.51 -5.50 9.37
N LEU A 30 -5.47 -6.10 8.75
CA LEU A 30 -5.62 -7.33 7.98
C LEU A 30 -6.22 -8.44 8.84
N GLY A 31 -5.64 -8.69 10.02
CA GLY A 31 -6.16 -9.71 10.93
C GLY A 31 -7.59 -9.44 11.43
N GLU A 32 -7.95 -8.18 11.68
CA GLU A 32 -9.33 -7.78 12.06
C GLU A 32 -10.34 -8.03 10.94
N ARG A 33 -9.87 -8.10 9.69
CA ARG A 33 -10.67 -8.34 8.49
C ARG A 33 -10.60 -9.79 7.99
N GLY A 34 -9.85 -10.65 8.68
CA GLY A 34 -9.64 -12.02 8.25
C GLY A 34 -8.75 -12.17 7.01
N LEU A 35 -7.96 -11.14 6.71
CA LEU A 35 -6.96 -11.11 5.64
C LEU A 35 -5.56 -11.33 6.22
N ASP A 36 -4.64 -11.78 5.39
CA ASP A 36 -3.22 -11.82 5.69
C ASP A 36 -2.39 -10.88 4.78
N ALA A 37 -1.08 -10.94 4.91
CA ALA A 37 -0.17 -10.10 4.14
C ALA A 37 -0.16 -10.47 2.64
N GLU A 38 -0.29 -11.75 2.31
CA GLU A 38 -0.31 -12.22 0.92
C GLU A 38 -1.57 -11.72 0.22
N ASP A 39 -2.74 -11.75 0.90
CA ASP A 39 -3.99 -11.19 0.36
C ASP A 39 -3.82 -9.70 -0.02
N LEU A 40 -3.13 -8.92 0.82
CA LEU A 40 -2.85 -7.51 0.53
C LEU A 40 -1.89 -7.35 -0.66
N LEU A 41 -0.92 -8.24 -0.81
CA LEU A 41 0.01 -8.23 -1.94
C LEU A 41 -0.71 -8.61 -3.24
N ASP A 42 -1.62 -9.57 -3.21
CA ASP A 42 -2.48 -9.94 -4.34
C ASP A 42 -3.32 -8.75 -4.81
N LEU A 43 -3.97 -8.05 -3.87
CA LEU A 43 -4.69 -6.81 -4.19
C LEU A 43 -3.79 -5.78 -4.88
N ILE A 44 -2.55 -5.61 -4.43
CA ILE A 44 -1.60 -4.66 -5.03
C ILE A 44 -1.18 -5.12 -6.43
N ARG A 45 -1.00 -6.43 -6.63
CA ARG A 45 -0.58 -7.02 -7.90
C ARG A 45 -1.66 -6.94 -8.96
N GLU A 46 -2.89 -7.27 -8.59
CA GLU A 46 -3.96 -7.59 -9.52
C GLU A 46 -4.96 -6.45 -9.69
N GLU A 47 -5.29 -5.75 -8.61
CA GLU A 47 -6.41 -4.80 -8.60
C GLU A 47 -5.96 -3.35 -8.63
N LEU A 48 -4.79 -3.03 -8.05
CA LEU A 48 -4.33 -1.66 -7.93
C LEU A 48 -3.92 -1.08 -9.29
N ASP A 49 -4.51 0.05 -9.67
CA ASP A 49 -4.22 0.81 -10.88
C ASP A 49 -4.17 2.33 -10.64
N ASP A 50 -3.88 3.11 -11.69
CA ASP A 50 -3.77 4.56 -11.61
C ASP A 50 -5.09 5.27 -11.25
N ALA A 51 -6.26 4.65 -11.50
CA ALA A 51 -7.56 5.24 -11.16
C ALA A 51 -7.80 5.26 -9.64
N HIS A 52 -7.16 4.35 -8.91
CA HIS A 52 -7.20 4.29 -7.46
C HIS A 52 -6.33 5.34 -6.78
N PHE A 53 -5.40 5.96 -7.52
CA PHE A 53 -4.47 6.94 -6.97
C PHE A 53 -5.19 8.20 -6.48
N ARG A 54 -4.83 8.66 -5.29
CA ARG A 54 -5.41 9.87 -4.68
C ARG A 54 -4.41 11.01 -4.64
N LYS A 55 -3.22 10.76 -4.09
CA LYS A 55 -2.18 11.78 -3.89
C LYS A 55 -0.86 11.13 -3.49
N CYS A 56 0.20 11.93 -3.54
CA CYS A 56 1.47 11.63 -2.92
C CYS A 56 1.84 12.70 -1.90
N ARG A 57 2.63 12.34 -0.89
CA ARG A 57 3.16 13.26 0.13
C ARG A 57 4.56 12.83 0.57
N PRO A 58 5.49 13.78 0.79
CA PRO A 58 6.77 13.47 1.43
C PRO A 58 6.56 12.74 2.76
N THR A 59 7.36 11.71 3.02
CA THR A 59 7.32 10.95 4.26
C THR A 59 8.03 11.72 5.36
N LEU A 60 7.30 12.08 6.42
CA LEU A 60 7.81 12.95 7.49
C LEU A 60 8.38 12.18 8.70
N ARG A 61 8.09 10.88 8.81
CA ARG A 61 8.51 10.02 9.92
C ARG A 61 8.70 8.60 9.42
N HIS A 62 9.79 7.97 9.83
CA HIS A 62 10.26 6.67 9.33
C HIS A 62 10.51 6.72 7.82
N TYR A 63 11.72 6.39 7.35
CA TYR A 63 12.09 6.56 5.92
C TYR A 63 12.05 8.02 5.44
N GLU A 64 12.67 8.94 6.19
CA GLU A 64 12.81 10.34 5.79
C GLU A 64 13.48 10.48 4.41
N GLY A 65 13.02 11.44 3.62
CA GLY A 65 13.51 11.65 2.25
C GLY A 65 12.80 10.80 1.18
N THR A 66 11.89 9.91 1.58
CA THR A 66 10.99 9.21 0.64
C THR A 66 9.68 9.98 0.43
N THR A 67 8.91 9.56 -0.57
CA THR A 67 7.53 10.01 -0.79
C THR A 67 6.61 8.82 -0.61
N SER A 68 5.46 9.03 0.03
CA SER A 68 4.40 8.02 0.11
C SER A 68 3.34 8.29 -0.94
N ASP A 69 2.86 7.23 -1.60
CA ASP A 69 1.68 7.26 -2.45
C ASP A 69 0.45 6.73 -1.69
N TYR A 70 -0.70 7.31 -2.02
CA TYR A 70 -1.96 7.15 -1.31
C TYR A 70 -2.99 6.68 -2.33
N TYR A 71 -3.60 5.54 -2.06
CA TYR A 71 -4.60 4.90 -2.92
C TYR A 71 -5.89 4.66 -2.14
N SER A 72 -6.99 4.58 -2.87
CA SER A 72 -8.28 4.12 -2.36
C SER A 72 -8.85 3.13 -3.35
N VAL A 73 -9.16 1.92 -2.88
CA VAL A 73 -9.56 0.77 -3.71
C VAL A 73 -10.74 0.08 -3.05
N TRP A 74 -11.74 -0.32 -3.84
CA TRP A 74 -12.83 -1.15 -3.35
C TRP A 74 -12.31 -2.58 -3.17
N VAL A 75 -12.45 -3.13 -1.96
CA VAL A 75 -12.01 -4.50 -1.66
C VAL A 75 -13.22 -5.34 -1.37
N GLU A 76 -13.52 -6.30 -2.25
CA GLU A 76 -14.73 -7.11 -2.18
C GLU A 76 -14.84 -7.87 -0.85
N ASP A 77 -13.74 -8.46 -0.37
CA ASP A 77 -13.69 -9.17 0.91
C ASP A 77 -13.96 -8.25 2.12
N CYS A 78 -13.67 -6.95 1.97
CA CYS A 78 -13.97 -5.95 2.98
C CYS A 78 -15.38 -5.34 2.83
N GLY A 79 -15.99 -5.47 1.65
CA GLY A 79 -17.24 -4.81 1.28
C GLY A 79 -17.18 -3.28 1.39
N CYS A 80 -15.99 -2.68 1.28
CA CYS A 80 -15.82 -1.24 1.38
C CYS A 80 -14.55 -0.74 0.66
N HIS A 81 -14.46 0.59 0.50
CA HIS A 81 -13.22 1.21 0.06
C HIS A 81 -12.17 1.15 1.18
N MET A 82 -10.97 0.71 0.81
CA MET A 82 -9.80 0.63 1.67
C MET A 82 -8.77 1.65 1.22
N PHE A 83 -8.32 2.43 2.20
CA PHE A 83 -7.19 3.33 2.07
C PHE A 83 -5.89 2.55 2.19
N LEU A 84 -5.04 2.65 1.17
CA LEU A 84 -3.71 2.06 1.12
C LEU A 84 -2.65 3.17 1.03
N LYS A 85 -1.59 3.03 1.83
CA LYS A 85 -0.43 3.93 1.79
C LYS A 85 0.86 3.14 1.79
N PHE A 86 1.69 3.37 0.78
CA PHE A 86 3.02 2.78 0.69
C PHE A 86 4.06 3.76 0.15
N LEU A 87 5.32 3.36 0.28
CA LEU A 87 6.48 4.00 -0.31
C LEU A 87 7.46 2.92 -0.78
N ILE A 88 8.39 3.28 -1.66
CA ILE A 88 9.54 2.44 -1.97
C ILE A 88 10.76 2.97 -1.21
N HIS A 89 11.42 2.10 -0.46
CA HIS A 89 12.68 2.41 0.20
C HIS A 89 13.83 1.69 -0.47
N GLU A 90 14.88 2.43 -0.87
CA GLU A 90 16.11 1.86 -1.41
C GLU A 90 17.14 1.68 -0.29
N GLY A 91 17.59 0.44 -0.11
CA GLY A 91 18.61 0.10 0.89
C GLY A 91 19.72 -0.81 0.33
N PRO A 92 20.70 -1.20 1.16
CA PRO A 92 21.82 -2.04 0.73
C PRO A 92 21.44 -3.40 0.14
N GLY A 93 20.23 -3.89 0.44
CA GLY A 93 19.67 -5.14 -0.08
C GLY A 93 18.75 -4.98 -1.29
N GLY A 94 18.62 -3.76 -1.84
CA GLY A 94 17.68 -3.45 -2.93
C GLY A 94 16.51 -2.57 -2.50
N SER A 95 15.55 -2.43 -3.41
CA SER A 95 14.31 -1.69 -3.18
C SER A 95 13.32 -2.55 -2.39
N ARG A 96 12.60 -1.93 -1.46
CA ARG A 96 11.53 -2.59 -0.69
C ARG A 96 10.23 -1.81 -0.79
N LEU A 97 9.12 -2.54 -0.90
CA LEU A 97 7.77 -1.99 -0.80
C LEU A 97 7.39 -1.88 0.67
N VAL A 98 7.30 -0.66 1.19
CA VAL A 98 6.96 -0.41 2.60
C VAL A 98 5.52 0.03 2.70
N ILE A 99 4.66 -0.85 3.22
CA ILE A 99 3.24 -0.58 3.42
C ILE A 99 3.02 -0.05 4.83
N THR A 100 2.60 1.21 4.89
CA THR A 100 2.53 1.98 6.15
C THR A 100 1.11 2.17 6.67
N SER A 101 0.09 1.99 5.83
CA SER A 101 -1.31 2.06 6.23
C SER A 101 -2.18 1.21 5.31
N PHE A 102 -3.10 0.47 5.94
CA PHE A 102 -4.24 -0.19 5.33
C PHE A 102 -5.39 -0.05 6.32
N LYS A 103 -6.52 0.53 5.90
CA LYS A 103 -7.70 0.79 6.74
C LYS A 103 -8.89 1.18 5.87
N ARG A 104 -10.10 1.22 6.42
CA ARG A 104 -11.27 1.81 5.72
C ARG A 104 -10.96 3.23 5.24
N ASP A 105 -11.39 3.54 4.02
CA ASP A 105 -11.43 4.91 3.50
C ASP A 105 -12.80 5.55 3.77
N ASP A 106 -12.89 6.30 4.86
CA ASP A 106 -14.12 6.99 5.27
C ASP A 106 -14.50 8.15 4.32
N SER A 107 -13.69 8.45 3.30
CA SER A 107 -13.98 9.52 2.32
C SER A 107 -15.22 9.23 1.47
N TYR A 108 -15.72 8.00 1.48
CA TYR A 108 -16.86 7.53 0.69
C TYR A 108 -18.12 7.28 1.52
N ASP A 109 -18.06 7.48 2.84
CA ASP A 109 -19.23 7.41 3.70
C ASP A 109 -19.96 8.76 3.65
N VAL A 110 -21.07 8.80 2.90
CA VAL A 110 -21.97 9.95 2.75
C VAL A 110 -23.25 9.73 3.53
#